data_AF-A0A5J9T0K1-F1
#
_entry.id   AF-A0A5J9T0K1-F1
#
_cell.length_a   1.000
_cell.length_b   1.000
_cell.length_c   1.000
_cell.angle_alpha   90.00
_cell.angle_beta   90.00
_cell.angle_gamma   90.00
#
_symmetry.space_group_name_H-M   'P 1'
#
loop_
_entity.id
_entity.type
_entity.pdbx_description
1 polymer ?
#
loop_
_entity_poly.entity_id
_entity_poly.type
_entity_poly.pdbx_seq_one_letter_code
_entity_poly.pdbx_strand_id
1 'polypeptide(L)' 'MVFALTERNEVAQVIDGGAVRVLDSESFLDEDTGTRHHFVDVQGTTEAMLLLVSVREDERRIAGIRRFS' A
#
# COMPACT_ATOMS: atom_id res chain seq x y z
N MET A 1 -6.20 -4.91 9.43
CA MET A 1 -4.91 -4.64 8.77
C MET A 1 -4.78 -3.14 8.60
N VAL A 2 -3.65 -2.56 8.99
CA VAL A 2 -3.42 -1.11 8.90
C VAL A 2 -2.22 -0.88 8.00
N PHE A 3 -2.34 0.11 7.12
CA PHE A 3 -1.28 0.51 6.21
C PHE A 3 -0.81 1.92 6.56
N ALA A 4 0.47 2.15 6.30
CA ALA A 4 1.11 3.44 6.42
C ALA A 4 1.99 3.68 5.18
N LEU A 5 2.41 4.93 5.02
CA LEU A 5 3.45 5.29 4.06
C LEU A 5 4.75 5.55 4.80
N THR A 6 5.86 5.09 4.22
CA THR A 6 7.20 5.48 4.68
C THR A 6 7.49 6.93 4.29
N GLU A 7 8.59 7.49 4.81
CA GLU A 7 9.06 8.82 4.37
C GLU A 7 9.39 8.87 2.87
N ARG A 8 9.59 7.71 2.24
CA ARG A 8 9.86 7.55 0.80
C ARG A 8 8.59 7.24 -0.01
N ASN A 9 7.40 7.41 0.58
CA ASN A 9 6.10 7.06 -0.02
C ASN A 9 5.93 5.57 -0.38
N GLU A 10 6.69 4.68 0.27
CA GLU A 10 6.51 3.24 0.09
C GLU A 10 5.34 2.76 0.95
N VAL A 11 4.56 1.80 0.45
CA VAL A 11 3.46 1.20 1.20
C VAL A 11 4.02 0.23 2.24
N ALA A 12 3.58 0.38 3.48
CA ALA A 12 3.98 -0.49 4.58
C ALA A 12 2.79 -0.98 5.40
N GLN A 13 2.92 -2.17 5.97
CA GLN A 13 1.97 -2.73 6.93
C GLN A 13 2.39 -2.37 8.35
N VAL A 14 1.46 -1.87 9.15
CA VAL A 14 1.64 -1.77 10.60
C VAL A 14 1.33 -3.14 11.21
N ILE A 15 2.31 -3.70 11.91
CA ILE A 15 2.19 -4.97 12.62
C ILE A 15 2.10 -4.73 14.13
N ASP A 16 1.86 -5.80 14.89
CA ASP A 16 1.68 -5.74 16.34
C ASP A 16 2.89 -5.08 17.03
N GLY A 17 2.61 -4.25 18.04
CA GLY A 17 3.62 -3.43 18.71
C GLY A 17 3.98 -2.13 17.99
N GLY A 18 3.26 -1.78 16.91
CA GLY A 18 3.46 -0.51 16.18
C GLY A 18 4.66 -0.51 15.24
N ALA A 19 5.33 -1.65 15.09
CA ALA A 19 6.38 -1.80 14.09
C ALA A 19 5.79 -1.73 12.68
N VAL A 20 6.61 -1.31 11.73
CA VAL A 20 6.20 -1.09 10.34
C VAL A 20 7.05 -1.98 9.44
N ARG A 21 6.39 -2.77 8.59
CA ARG A 21 7.04 -3.62 7.58
C ARG A 21 6.73 -3.06 6.20
N VAL A 22 7.77 -2.60 5.50
CA VAL A 22 7.64 -2.21 4.08
C VAL A 22 7.23 -3.42 3.27
N LEU A 23 6.22 -3.24 2.43
CA LEU A 23 5.72 -4.28 1.55
C LEU A 23 6.38 -4.11 0.19
N ASP A 24 6.85 -5.22 -0.37
CA ASP A 24 7.27 -5.23 -1.75
C ASP A 24 6.04 -5.02 -2.64
N SER A 25 6.18 -4.21 -3.69
CA SER A 25 5.05 -3.85 -4.54
C SER A 25 5.50 -3.55 -5.95
N GLU A 26 4.75 -4.04 -6.92
CA GLU A 26 4.77 -3.45 -8.25
C GLU A 26 3.89 -2.20 -8.24
N SER A 27 4.31 -1.14 -8.96
CA SER A 27 3.55 0.10 -8.99
C SER A 27 3.52 0.76 -10.35
N PHE A 28 2.46 1.50 -10.62
CA PHE A 28 2.33 2.38 -11.77
C PHE A 28 1.77 3.74 -11.35
N LEU A 29 2.16 4.80 -12.08
CA LEU A 29 1.69 6.17 -11.84
C LEU A 29 0.55 6.49 -12.82
N ASP A 30 -0.58 6.92 -12.29
CA ASP A 30 -1.62 7.62 -13.04
C ASP A 30 -1.27 9.12 -13.07
N GLU A 31 -0.68 9.57 -14.19
CA GLU A 31 -0.21 10.95 -14.38
C GLU A 31 -1.36 11.97 -14.39
N ASP A 32 -2.57 11.56 -14.80
CA ASP A 32 -3.73 12.45 -14.87
C ASP A 32 -4.22 12.85 -13.46
N THR A 33 -4.08 11.93 -12.50
CA THR A 33 -4.55 12.14 -11.12
C THR A 33 -3.44 12.32 -10.10
N GLY A 34 -2.17 12.15 -10.50
CA GLY A 34 -1.01 12.14 -9.60
C GLY A 34 -1.07 10.99 -8.58
N THR A 35 -1.76 9.90 -8.91
CA THR A 35 -1.99 8.77 -8.01
C THR A 35 -1.08 7.62 -8.40
N ARG A 36 -0.20 7.19 -7.48
CA ARG A 36 0.56 5.95 -7.66
C ARG A 36 -0.24 4.77 -7.11
N HIS A 37 -0.43 3.76 -7.93
CA HIS A 37 -1.13 2.54 -7.58
C HIS A 37 -0.12 1.42 -7.31
N HIS A 38 -0.20 0.81 -6.14
CA HIS A 38 0.66 -0.28 -5.70
C HIS A 38 -0.13 -1.58 -5.63
N PHE A 39 0.34 -2.61 -6.33
CA PHE A 39 -0.11 -3.98 -6.14
C PHE A 39 0.73 -4.63 -5.05
N VAL A 40 0.06 -5.08 -4.00
CA VAL A 40 0.71 -5.57 -2.79
C VAL A 40 0.17 -6.94 -2.45
N ASP A 41 1.07 -7.93 -2.43
CA ASP A 41 0.77 -9.26 -1.94
C ASP A 41 0.89 -9.30 -0.43
N VAL A 42 -0.24 -9.51 0.24
CA VAL A 42 -0.30 -9.64 1.68
C VAL A 42 -0.60 -11.08 2.06
N GLN A 43 0.44 -11.73 2.59
CA GLN A 43 0.35 -13.07 3.14
C GLN A 43 -0.21 -12.98 4.56
N GLY A 44 -1.51 -13.24 4.70
CA GLY A 44 -2.16 -13.42 5.99
C GLY A 44 -1.93 -14.85 6.52
N THR A 45 -2.27 -15.06 7.79
CA THR A 45 -2.13 -16.37 8.45
C THR A 45 -3.03 -17.45 7.85
N THR A 46 -4.12 -17.04 7.19
CA THR A 46 -5.15 -17.95 6.65
C THR A 46 -5.35 -17.78 5.14
N GLU A 47 -5.12 -16.58 4.61
CA GLU A 47 -5.28 -16.28 3.18
C GLU A 47 -4.18 -15.35 2.70
N ALA A 48 -3.72 -15.57 1.46
CA ALA A 48 -2.98 -14.59 0.69
C ALA A 48 -3.98 -13.66 -0.02
N MET A 49 -3.77 -12.35 0.07
CA MET A 49 -4.61 -11.34 -0.55
C MET A 49 -3.77 -10.44 -1.45
N LEU A 50 -4.24 -10.19 -2.67
CA LEU A 50 -3.70 -9.16 -3.54
C LEU A 50 -4.51 -7.87 -3.33
N LEU A 51 -3.82 -6.80 -2.96
CA LEU A 51 -4.42 -5.50 -2.69
C LEU A 51 -3.89 -4.44 -3.65
N LEU A 52 -4.77 -3.59 -4.15
CA LEU A 52 -4.41 -2.36 -4.82
C LEU A 52 -4.49 -1.21 -3.82
N VAL A 53 -3.35 -0.61 -3.50
CA VAL A 53 -3.22 0.54 -2.62
C VAL A 53 -2.92 1.78 -3.48
N SER A 54 -3.83 2.75 -3.45
CA SER A 54 -3.71 3.99 -4.20
C SER A 54 -3.15 5.08 -3.30
N VAL A 55 -2.06 5.72 -3.72
CA VAL A 55 -1.32 6.74 -2.97
C VAL A 55 -1.31 8.04 -3.75
N ARG A 56 -1.71 9.13 -3.11
CA ARG A 56 -1.54 10.49 -3.63
C ARG A 56 -0.14 10.97 -3.26
N GLU A 57 0.75 11.09 -4.24
CA GLU A 57 2.17 11.37 -3.98
C GLU A 57 2.41 12.80 -3.46
N ASP A 58 1.58 13.74 -3.92
CA ASP A 58 1.59 15.15 -3.54
C ASP A 58 1.16 15.37 -2.08
N GLU A 59 0.12 14.66 -1.66
CA GLU A 59 -0.42 14.73 -0.31
C GLU A 59 0.22 13.73 0.65
N ARG A 60 1.05 12.82 0.15
CA ARG A 60 1.66 11.70 0.88
C ARG A 60 0.64 10.93 1.71
N ARG A 61 -0.48 10.57 1.08
CA ARG A 61 -1.57 9.85 1.76
C ARG A 61 -2.10 8.68 0.94
N ILE A 62 -2.57 7.66 1.65
CA ILE A 62 -3.34 6.57 1.04
C ILE A 62 -4.73 7.10 0.70
N ALA A 63 -5.04 7.17 -0.59
CA ALA A 63 -6.33 7.61 -1.10
C ALA A 63 -7.36 6.47 -1.17
N GLY A 64 -6.91 5.22 -1.27
CA GLY A 64 -7.83 4.08 -1.29
C GLY A 64 -7.11 2.74 -1.20
N ILE A 65 -7.83 1.75 -0.73
CA ILE A 65 -7.39 0.35 -0.68
C ILE A 65 -8.53 -0.50 -1.26
N ARG A 66 -8.21 -1.33 -2.25
CA ARG A 66 -9.17 -2.26 -2.88
C ARG A 66 -8.60 -3.67 -2.88
N ARG A 67 -9.40 -4.66 -2.49
CA ARG A 67 -9.07 -6.08 -2.65
C ARG A 67 -9.31 -6.50 -4.10
N PHE A 68 -8.32 -7.13 -4.72
CA PHE A 68 -8.44 -7.65 -6.09
C PHE A 68 -8.93 -9.09 -6.14
N SER A 69 -8.55 -9.92 -5.16
CA SER A 69 -8.95 -11.33 -5.01
C SER A 69 -9.08 -11.72 -3.55
#